data_AF-A0AAV0VQ99-F1
#
_entry.id   AF-A0AAV0VQ99-F1
#
_cell.length_a   1.000
_cell.length_b   1.000
_cell.length_c   1.000
_cell.angle_alpha   90.00
_cell.angle_beta   90.00
_cell.angle_gamma   90.00
#
_symmetry.space_group_name_H-M   'P 1'
#
loop_
_entity.id
_entity.type
_entity.pdbx_description
1 polymer ?
#
loop_
_entity_poly.entity_id
_entity_poly.type
_entity_poly.pdbx_seq_one_letter_code
_entity_poly.pdbx_strand_id
1 'polypeptide(L)'
;MLSANSITSFVTALICTLSCIADANAGIDCFKCVSLEWQNRACDDPFHNNFSSGLLESPCMGGRKGRNGLFPATACIKLTGYYKATGQHVTVRGCALDSGTLTTDTEIIRMSHCGGFYFDDKYVDGCLQSCDDADGCNPHRRPSLWTRRC
;
A
#
# COMPACT_ATOMS: atom_id res chain seq x y z
N MET A 1 -12.82 37.47 -39.53
CA MET A 1 -13.57 36.20 -39.42
C MET A 1 -12.55 35.09 -39.22
N LEU A 2 -12.55 34.43 -38.06
CA LEU A 2 -11.68 33.27 -37.83
C LEU A 2 -12.31 32.04 -38.49
N SER A 3 -11.50 31.21 -39.16
CA SER A 3 -11.97 29.97 -39.77
C SER A 3 -12.49 29.00 -38.69
N ALA A 4 -13.56 28.27 -38.99
CA ALA A 4 -14.09 27.23 -38.09
C ALA A 4 -13.01 26.21 -37.69
N ASN A 5 -12.06 25.93 -38.59
CA ASN A 5 -10.94 25.01 -38.38
C ASN A 5 -9.91 25.54 -37.36
N SER A 6 -9.78 26.87 -37.22
CA SER A 6 -8.94 27.47 -36.18
C SER A 6 -9.61 27.33 -34.81
N ILE A 7 -10.92 27.57 -34.75
CA ILE A 7 -11.70 27.48 -33.50
C ILE A 7 -11.67 26.05 -32.95
N THR A 8 -11.90 25.04 -33.79
CA THR A 8 -11.82 23.63 -33.37
C THR A 8 -10.42 23.24 -32.90
N SER A 9 -9.36 23.72 -33.55
CA SER A 9 -7.97 23.45 -33.15
C SER A 9 -7.59 24.08 -31.80
N PHE A 10 -8.14 25.23 -31.43
CA PHE A 10 -7.92 25.82 -30.10
C PHE A 10 -8.72 25.08 -29.02
N VAL A 11 -9.94 24.64 -29.33
CA VAL A 11 -10.77 23.87 -28.39
C VAL A 11 -10.17 22.49 -28.11
N THR A 12 -9.66 21.77 -29.11
CA THR A 12 -8.98 20.48 -28.89
C THR A 12 -7.68 20.64 -28.11
N ALA A 13 -6.87 21.68 -28.40
CA ALA A 13 -5.68 21.99 -27.62
C ALA A 13 -6.02 22.30 -26.15
N LEU A 14 -7.05 23.12 -25.90
CA LEU A 14 -7.49 23.48 -24.55
C LEU A 14 -7.97 22.25 -23.76
N ILE A 15 -8.80 21.40 -24.37
CA ILE A 15 -9.27 20.15 -23.75
C ILE A 15 -8.10 19.24 -23.41
N CYS A 16 -7.15 19.06 -24.33
CA CYS A 16 -5.95 18.23 -24.13
C CYS A 16 -5.10 18.77 -22.96
N THR A 17 -4.89 20.08 -22.88
CA THR A 17 -4.18 20.70 -21.75
C THR A 17 -4.93 20.55 -20.42
N LEU A 18 -6.26 20.53 -20.41
CA LEU A 18 -7.04 20.38 -19.17
C LEU A 18 -6.97 18.96 -18.62
N SER A 19 -6.98 17.94 -19.48
CA SER A 19 -6.84 16.53 -19.09
C SER A 19 -5.45 16.16 -18.56
N CYS A 20 -4.39 16.92 -18.91
CA CYS A 20 -3.03 16.66 -18.40
C CYS A 20 -2.76 17.18 -16.98
N ILE A 21 -3.68 17.93 -16.36
CA ILE A 21 -3.48 18.58 -15.05
C ILE A 21 -4.13 17.77 -13.90
N ALA A 22 -4.87 16.69 -14.21
CA ALA A 22 -5.74 16.02 -13.24
C ALA A 22 -5.00 15.19 -12.16
N ASP A 23 -3.85 14.60 -12.46
CA ASP A 23 -3.32 13.45 -11.72
C ASP A 23 -2.04 13.76 -10.91
N ALA A 24 -2.08 14.79 -10.06
CA ALA A 24 -0.90 15.27 -9.32
C ALA A 24 -0.90 15.01 -7.80
N ASN A 25 -1.98 14.46 -7.20
CA ASN A 25 -2.15 14.57 -5.74
C ASN A 25 -2.85 13.40 -5.02
N ALA A 26 -3.06 12.25 -5.65
CA ALA A 26 -3.56 11.04 -4.99
C ALA A 26 -2.40 10.22 -4.39
N GLY A 27 -2.50 9.85 -3.11
CA GLY A 27 -1.71 8.76 -2.54
C GLY A 27 -2.34 7.42 -2.91
N ILE A 28 -1.54 6.35 -2.99
CA ILE A 28 -2.02 5.02 -3.36
C ILE A 28 -3.10 4.52 -2.39
N ASP A 29 -4.11 3.84 -2.90
CA ASP A 29 -5.12 3.20 -2.08
C ASP A 29 -4.60 1.84 -1.59
N CYS A 30 -4.88 1.47 -0.33
CA CYS A 30 -4.42 0.20 0.23
C CYS A 30 -5.44 -0.41 1.19
N PHE A 31 -5.42 -1.74 1.32
CA PHE A 31 -6.11 -2.38 2.44
C PHE A 31 -5.39 -2.07 3.74
N LYS A 32 -6.11 -1.51 4.71
CA LYS A 32 -5.62 -1.05 6.01
C LYS A 32 -6.40 -1.72 7.12
N CYS A 33 -5.78 -2.66 7.83
CA CYS A 33 -6.45 -3.46 8.85
C CYS A 33 -5.47 -4.20 9.77
N VAL A 34 -5.97 -4.60 10.94
CA VAL A 34 -5.28 -5.50 11.86
C VAL A 34 -6.21 -6.67 12.18
N SER A 35 -5.64 -7.87 12.24
CA SER A 35 -6.23 -9.06 12.84
C SER A 35 -5.25 -9.66 13.84
N LEU A 36 -5.77 -10.03 15.00
CA LEU A 36 -5.08 -10.81 16.03
C LEU A 36 -5.97 -12.02 16.29
N GLU A 37 -5.41 -13.22 16.38
CA GLU A 37 -6.17 -14.45 16.66
C GLU A 37 -7.41 -14.65 15.76
N TRP A 38 -7.29 -14.29 14.48
CA TRP A 38 -8.35 -14.41 13.46
C TRP A 38 -9.64 -13.63 13.75
N GLN A 39 -9.59 -12.66 14.68
CA GLN A 39 -10.75 -11.84 15.06
C GLN A 39 -11.26 -10.96 13.92
N ASN A 40 -10.41 -10.63 12.94
CA ASN A 40 -10.78 -9.86 11.74
C ASN A 40 -10.58 -10.70 10.48
N ARG A 41 -11.49 -11.66 10.27
CA ARG A 41 -11.52 -12.58 9.11
C ARG A 41 -11.54 -11.88 7.74
N ALA A 42 -11.92 -10.60 7.70
CA ALA A 42 -11.89 -9.79 6.49
C ALA A 42 -10.47 -9.29 6.15
N CYS A 43 -9.59 -9.15 7.16
CA CYS A 43 -8.18 -8.77 7.01
C CYS A 43 -7.26 -9.98 6.76
N ASP A 44 -7.59 -11.14 7.35
CA ASP A 44 -6.79 -12.37 7.23
C ASP A 44 -6.77 -12.98 5.82
N ASP A 45 -5.91 -13.99 5.63
CA ASP A 45 -5.96 -14.87 4.46
C ASP A 45 -6.84 -16.12 4.73
N PRO A 46 -7.62 -16.61 3.75
CA PRO A 46 -7.83 -16.03 2.43
C PRO A 46 -8.60 -14.71 2.49
N PHE A 47 -8.19 -13.72 1.67
CA PHE A 47 -8.84 -12.42 1.66
C PHE A 47 -10.20 -12.48 0.96
N HIS A 48 -11.24 -12.08 1.69
CA HIS A 48 -12.61 -12.07 1.19
C HIS A 48 -12.96 -10.65 0.72
N ASN A 49 -12.97 -10.44 -0.58
CA ASN A 49 -13.28 -9.15 -1.22
C ASN A 49 -14.69 -8.61 -0.90
N ASN A 50 -15.59 -9.44 -0.36
CA ASN A 50 -16.93 -9.00 0.08
C ASN A 50 -16.91 -7.98 1.23
N PHE A 51 -15.75 -7.74 1.84
CA PHE A 51 -15.53 -6.74 2.90
C PHE A 51 -14.60 -5.59 2.46
N SER A 52 -14.20 -5.55 1.17
CA SER A 52 -13.12 -4.66 0.69
C SER A 52 -13.43 -3.17 0.83
N SER A 53 -14.68 -2.75 0.66
CA SER A 53 -15.09 -1.33 0.69
C SER A 53 -14.96 -0.67 2.06
N GLY A 54 -14.91 -1.44 3.15
CA GLY A 54 -14.63 -0.94 4.50
C GLY A 54 -13.17 -1.10 4.95
N LEU A 55 -12.33 -1.71 4.10
CA LEU A 55 -10.92 -1.99 4.40
C LEU A 55 -9.95 -1.21 3.50
N LEU A 56 -10.40 -0.77 2.32
CA LEU A 56 -9.63 0.05 1.40
C LEU A 56 -9.66 1.50 1.89
N GLU A 57 -8.50 2.05 2.23
CA GLU A 57 -8.36 3.47 2.55
C GLU A 57 -7.92 4.24 1.31
N SER A 58 -8.64 5.33 0.98
CA SER A 58 -8.42 6.17 -0.19
C SER A 58 -8.58 7.67 0.12
N PRO A 59 -7.60 8.54 -0.23
CA PRO A 59 -6.22 8.18 -0.55
C PRO A 59 -5.53 7.66 0.72
N CYS A 60 -4.70 6.61 0.64
CA CYS A 60 -4.12 6.12 1.89
C CYS A 60 -3.01 7.04 2.43
N MET A 61 -2.98 7.19 3.75
CA MET A 61 -2.07 8.06 4.48
C MET A 61 -1.21 7.26 5.45
N GLY A 62 0.12 7.42 5.37
CA GLY A 62 1.11 6.76 6.22
C GLY A 62 1.95 7.75 7.04
N GLY A 63 2.51 7.27 8.16
CA GLY A 63 3.50 8.04 8.93
C GLY A 63 4.90 7.97 8.31
N ARG A 64 5.73 9.01 8.53
CA ARG A 64 7.14 9.04 8.10
C ARG A 64 8.08 9.12 9.30
N LYS A 65 9.07 8.23 9.36
CA LYS A 65 10.09 8.24 10.44
C LYS A 65 10.77 9.62 10.52
N GLY A 66 10.81 10.20 11.73
CA GLY A 66 11.41 11.52 11.97
C GLY A 66 10.57 12.72 11.52
N ARG A 67 9.29 12.53 11.16
CA ARG A 67 8.32 13.62 10.89
C ARG A 67 7.01 13.36 11.63
N ASN A 68 6.48 14.40 12.26
CA ASN A 68 5.14 14.37 12.83
C ASN A 68 4.13 14.68 11.72
N GLY A 69 3.04 13.91 11.66
CA GLY A 69 1.99 14.05 10.66
C GLY A 69 1.82 12.81 9.76
N LEU A 70 0.74 12.84 8.99
CA LEU A 70 0.40 11.83 8.00
C LEU A 70 0.73 12.36 6.59
N PHE A 71 1.28 11.50 5.74
CA PHE A 71 1.68 11.81 4.37
C PHE A 71 0.99 10.84 3.40
N PRO A 72 0.70 11.25 2.15
CA PRO A 72 0.13 10.34 1.15
C PRO A 72 1.07 9.16 0.94
N ALA A 73 0.55 7.95 1.08
CA ALA A 73 1.32 6.72 0.92
C ALA A 73 1.71 6.51 -0.54
N THR A 74 2.83 5.81 -0.74
CA THR A 74 3.33 5.42 -2.06
C THR A 74 3.41 3.91 -2.23
N ALA A 75 3.24 3.14 -1.15
CA ALA A 75 3.23 1.69 -1.17
C ALA A 75 2.27 1.11 -0.12
N CYS A 76 1.72 -0.06 -0.43
CA CYS A 76 0.95 -0.89 0.48
C CYS A 76 1.83 -1.96 1.11
N ILE A 77 1.64 -2.21 2.41
CA ILE A 77 2.32 -3.30 3.13
C ILE A 77 1.34 -4.36 3.60
N LYS A 78 1.88 -5.57 3.76
CA LYS A 78 1.25 -6.71 4.40
C LYS A 78 2.26 -7.44 5.27
N LEU A 79 1.83 -7.79 6.47
CA LEU A 79 2.54 -8.58 7.46
C LEU A 79 1.61 -9.74 7.83
N THR A 80 2.10 -10.97 7.79
CA THR A 80 1.39 -12.14 8.32
C THR A 80 2.38 -13.06 9.02
N GLY A 81 2.05 -13.56 10.21
CA GLY A 81 2.95 -14.39 11.00
C GLY A 81 2.41 -14.73 12.37
N TYR A 82 3.30 -15.20 13.23
CA TYR A 82 3.00 -15.60 14.61
C TYR A 82 3.97 -14.93 15.59
N TYR A 83 3.45 -14.40 16.69
CA TYR A 83 4.30 -13.92 17.79
C TYR A 83 4.99 -15.11 18.46
N LYS A 84 6.33 -15.14 18.48
CA LYS A 84 7.07 -16.27 19.07
C LYS A 84 6.80 -16.47 20.57
N ALA A 85 6.44 -15.41 21.29
CA ALA A 85 6.21 -15.43 22.73
C ALA A 85 4.85 -16.06 23.12
N THR A 86 3.80 -15.83 22.33
CA THR A 86 2.43 -16.26 22.65
C THR A 86 1.87 -17.31 21.67
N GLY A 87 2.54 -17.54 20.54
CA GLY A 87 2.04 -18.37 19.44
C GLY A 87 0.90 -17.73 18.64
N GLN A 88 0.50 -16.50 18.98
CA GLN A 88 -0.69 -15.87 18.41
C GLN A 88 -0.48 -15.42 16.96
N HIS A 89 -1.46 -15.68 16.10
CA HIS A 89 -1.48 -15.24 14.72
C HIS A 89 -1.75 -13.74 14.62
N VAL A 90 -1.01 -13.07 13.74
CA VAL A 90 -1.17 -11.65 13.42
C VAL A 90 -1.18 -11.44 11.92
N THR A 91 -2.18 -10.70 11.44
CA THR A 91 -2.19 -10.10 10.10
C THR A 91 -2.28 -8.59 10.25
N VAL A 92 -1.34 -7.85 9.67
CA VAL A 92 -1.42 -6.39 9.57
C VAL A 92 -1.31 -6.00 8.11
N ARG A 93 -2.22 -5.15 7.67
CA ARG A 93 -2.17 -4.48 6.37
C ARG A 93 -2.20 -2.99 6.59
N GLY A 94 -1.44 -2.25 5.81
CA GLY A 94 -1.36 -0.82 5.98
C GLY A 94 -0.68 -0.15 4.81
N CYS A 95 -0.45 1.13 5.01
CA CYS A 95 0.02 2.04 3.99
C CYS A 95 1.29 2.69 4.49
N ALA A 96 2.23 2.92 3.58
CA ALA A 96 3.51 3.43 3.94
C ALA A 96 4.12 4.31 2.85
N LEU A 97 5.09 5.09 3.28
CA LEU A 97 5.81 6.03 2.45
C LEU A 97 7.21 5.48 2.21
N ASP A 98 7.54 5.19 0.96
CA ASP A 98 8.94 5.00 0.59
C ASP A 98 9.65 6.36 0.74
N SER A 99 10.57 6.46 1.69
CA SER A 99 11.15 7.75 2.08
C SER A 99 12.35 8.14 1.21
N GLY A 100 12.77 7.28 0.28
CA GLY A 100 13.88 7.50 -0.64
C GLY A 100 15.23 7.65 0.06
N THR A 101 15.36 7.19 1.30
CA THR A 101 16.60 7.34 2.08
C THR A 101 17.64 6.31 1.65
N LEU A 102 18.93 6.67 1.75
CA LEU A 102 20.03 5.90 1.16
C LEU A 102 20.30 4.52 1.80
N THR A 103 19.52 4.13 2.80
CA THR A 103 19.68 2.87 3.54
C THR A 103 18.45 1.99 3.39
N THR A 104 18.52 1.03 2.46
CA THR A 104 17.55 -0.06 2.25
C THR A 104 17.19 -0.80 3.54
N ASP A 105 18.12 -0.86 4.50
CA ASP A 105 17.94 -1.56 5.79
C ASP A 105 17.04 -0.81 6.79
N THR A 106 16.61 0.41 6.47
CA THR A 106 15.71 1.21 7.33
C THR A 106 14.32 1.43 6.75
N GLU A 107 14.09 1.00 5.52
CA GLU A 107 12.83 1.19 4.80
C GLU A 107 12.13 -0.16 4.61
N ILE A 108 11.15 -0.43 5.48
CA ILE A 108 10.28 -1.63 5.51
C ILE A 108 9.56 -1.93 4.17
N ILE A 109 9.68 -1.01 3.21
CA ILE A 109 9.05 -1.01 1.88
C ILE A 109 9.95 -1.63 0.81
N ARG A 110 11.26 -1.68 1.05
CA ARG A 110 12.25 -2.15 0.08
C ARG A 110 12.73 -3.58 0.33
N MET A 111 12.15 -4.27 1.32
CA MET A 111 12.61 -5.58 1.77
C MET A 111 11.43 -6.54 2.05
N SER A 112 10.79 -7.03 0.97
CA SER A 112 9.85 -8.15 1.07
C SER A 112 10.62 -9.42 1.46
N HIS A 113 10.45 -9.89 2.70
CA HIS A 113 11.20 -11.02 3.25
C HIS A 113 10.35 -11.86 4.21
N CYS A 114 10.73 -13.11 4.40
CA CYS A 114 10.12 -14.01 5.38
C CYS A 114 11.17 -14.48 6.39
N GLY A 115 10.81 -14.51 7.68
CA GLY A 115 11.67 -14.86 8.80
C GLY A 115 11.21 -14.19 10.09
N GLY A 116 12.11 -14.12 11.06
CA GLY A 116 11.89 -13.45 12.33
C GLY A 116 12.27 -11.96 12.31
N PHE A 117 11.34 -11.10 12.72
CA PHE A 117 11.54 -9.65 12.83
C PHE A 117 10.78 -9.08 14.03
N TYR A 118 11.12 -7.85 14.45
CA TYR A 118 10.40 -7.15 15.51
C TYR A 118 9.28 -6.27 14.92
N PHE A 119 8.09 -6.39 15.48
CA PHE A 119 6.93 -5.54 15.20
C PHE A 119 6.26 -5.16 16.53
N ASP A 120 6.11 -3.87 16.80
CA ASP A 120 5.51 -3.35 18.04
C ASP A 120 6.14 -3.97 19.31
N ASP A 121 7.49 -3.89 19.38
CA ASP A 121 8.37 -4.48 20.41
C ASP A 121 8.22 -6.00 20.64
N LYS A 122 7.48 -6.71 19.78
CA LYS A 122 7.27 -8.15 19.84
C LYS A 122 7.96 -8.84 18.69
N TYR A 123 8.55 -10.01 18.95
CA TYR A 123 9.20 -10.81 17.92
C TYR A 123 8.16 -11.67 17.18
N VAL A 124 7.98 -11.39 15.89
CA VAL A 124 7.08 -12.08 14.96
C VAL A 124 7.92 -12.96 14.03
N ASP A 125 7.46 -14.18 13.79
CA ASP A 125 7.97 -15.06 12.74
C ASP A 125 6.93 -15.18 11.63
N GLY A 126 7.27 -14.74 10.43
CA GLY A 126 6.28 -14.54 9.37
C GLY A 126 6.86 -13.97 8.08
N CYS A 127 6.00 -13.39 7.25
CA CYS A 127 6.37 -12.69 6.03
C CYS A 127 5.92 -11.23 6.09
N LEU A 128 6.84 -10.34 5.71
CA LEU A 128 6.61 -8.94 5.42
C LEU A 128 6.70 -8.72 3.91
N GLN A 129 5.77 -7.93 3.38
CA GLN A 129 5.50 -7.83 1.95
C GLN A 129 5.08 -6.39 1.58
N SER A 130 5.59 -5.85 0.46
CA SER A 130 5.46 -4.44 0.08
C SER A 130 5.30 -4.23 -1.43
N CYS A 131 4.19 -3.60 -1.86
CA CYS A 131 3.84 -3.35 -3.28
C CYS A 131 3.43 -1.90 -3.53
N ASP A 132 3.65 -1.45 -4.77
CA ASP A 132 3.42 -0.09 -5.28
C ASP A 132 2.88 -0.09 -6.72
N ASP A 133 2.50 -1.26 -7.26
CA ASP A 133 2.19 -1.46 -8.68
C ASP A 133 0.71 -1.31 -9.06
N ALA A 134 -0.20 -1.23 -8.08
CA ALA A 134 -1.61 -0.92 -8.27
C ALA A 134 -2.29 -0.49 -6.96
N ASP A 135 -3.38 0.28 -7.08
CA ASP A 135 -4.30 0.53 -5.97
C ASP A 135 -4.85 -0.78 -5.40
N GLY A 136 -4.79 -0.90 -4.08
CA GLY A 136 -5.20 -2.10 -3.35
C GLY A 136 -4.33 -3.33 -3.65
N CYS A 137 -3.06 -3.18 -4.05
CA CYS A 137 -2.15 -4.29 -4.41
C CYS A 137 -1.83 -5.29 -3.29
N ASN A 138 -2.26 -5.04 -2.04
CA ASN A 138 -2.07 -5.93 -0.90
C ASN A 138 -3.27 -6.88 -0.56
N PRO A 139 -4.05 -7.50 -1.49
CA PRO A 139 -5.16 -8.37 -1.12
C PRO A 139 -4.72 -9.81 -0.81
N HIS A 140 -3.89 -10.44 -1.66
CA HIS A 140 -3.83 -11.91 -1.84
C HIS A 140 -2.67 -12.26 -2.83
N ARG A 141 -2.06 -13.46 -3.00
CA ARG A 141 -2.31 -14.86 -2.57
C ARG A 141 -0.99 -15.65 -2.31
N ARG A 142 -0.89 -16.30 -1.12
CA ARG A 142 0.12 -17.34 -0.74
C ARG A 142 1.61 -16.90 -0.79
N PRO A 143 2.53 -17.56 -0.05
CA PRO A 143 3.97 -17.25 -0.09
C PRO A 143 4.66 -17.48 -1.46
N SER A 144 4.02 -18.21 -2.38
CA SER A 144 4.67 -18.81 -3.56
C SER A 144 4.57 -18.01 -4.87
N LEU A 145 3.90 -16.85 -4.89
CA LEU A 145 3.77 -16.03 -6.11
C LEU A 145 4.43 -14.65 -6.01
N TRP A 146 4.73 -14.18 -4.80
CA TRP A 146 5.51 -12.96 -4.59
C TRP A 146 7.02 -13.23 -4.38
N THR A 147 7.46 -14.48 -4.48
CA THR A 147 8.88 -14.86 -4.49
C THR A 147 9.64 -14.45 -5.78
N ARG A 148 9.03 -13.59 -6.63
CA ARG A 148 9.61 -13.05 -7.87
C ARG A 148 9.99 -11.56 -7.80
N ARG A 149 9.92 -10.95 -6.61
CA ARG A 149 10.56 -9.66 -6.26
C ARG A 149 11.29 -9.79 -4.91
N CYS A 150 12.04 -10.88 -4.81
CA CYS A 150 13.28 -10.97 -4.04
C CYS A 150 14.44 -10.87 -5.05
#